data_AF-A0A6H2GVV3-F1
#
_entry.id   AF-A0A6H2GVV3-F1
#
_cell.length_a   1.000
_cell.length_b   1.000
_cell.length_c   1.000
_cell.angle_alpha   90.00
_cell.angle_beta   90.00
_cell.angle_gamma   90.00
#
_symmetry.space_group_name_H-M   'P 1'
#
loop_
_entity.id
_entity.type
_entity.pdbx_description
1 polymer ?
#
loop_
_entity_poly.entity_id
_entity_poly.type
_entity_poly.pdbx_seq_one_letter_code
_entity_poly.pdbx_strand_id
1 'polypeptide(L)' 'MNMNTVKIPQGDSKVTVELTVKELMALAGIRFHGNHRLEIEARRKLNLALSETYELDQPIPYQMLN' A
#
# COMPACT_ATOMS: atom_id res chain seq x y z
N MET A 1 -14.60 13.07 -15.59
CA MET A 1 -14.11 12.38 -14.39
C MET A 1 -12.71 12.91 -14.11
N ASN A 2 -12.54 13.73 -13.07
CA ASN A 2 -11.23 14.29 -12.75
C ASN A 2 -10.34 13.21 -12.10
N MET A 3 -9.45 12.62 -12.89
CA MET A 3 -8.33 11.84 -12.36
C MET A 3 -7.39 12.84 -11.69
N ASN A 4 -7.51 12.97 -10.37
CA ASN A 4 -6.58 13.75 -9.57
C ASN A 4 -5.24 13.01 -9.60
N THR A 5 -4.37 13.39 -10.53
CA THR A 5 -3.06 12.78 -10.70
C THR A 5 -2.20 13.19 -9.51
N VAL A 6 -1.98 12.25 -8.59
CA VAL A 6 -0.95 12.39 -7.55
C VAL A 6 0.34 12.75 -8.29
N LYS A 7 0.88 13.95 -8.02
CA LYS A 7 2.12 14.42 -8.64
C LYS A 7 3.27 13.71 -7.94
N ILE A 8 3.70 12.61 -8.55
CA ILE A 8 4.87 11.90 -8.10
C ILE A 8 6.10 12.61 -8.72
N PRO A 9 7.09 13.05 -7.92
CA PRO A 9 8.33 13.63 -8.43
C PRO A 9 9.00 12.73 -9.48
N GLN A 10 9.63 13.33 -10.49
CA GLN A 10 10.30 12.60 -11.57
C GLN A 10 11.42 11.70 -11.01
N GLY A 11 11.21 10.38 -11.02
CA GLY A 11 12.14 9.39 -10.49
C GLY A 11 11.49 8.31 -9.60
N ASP A 12 10.29 8.58 -9.08
CA ASP A 12 9.62 7.68 -8.14
C ASP A 12 8.72 6.66 -8.86
N SER A 13 8.97 5.38 -8.58
CA SER A 13 8.14 4.26 -9.05
C SER A 13 6.78 4.26 -8.36
N LYS A 14 5.71 4.18 -9.16
CA LYS A 14 4.33 4.10 -8.65
C LYS A 14 3.90 2.66 -8.47
N VAL A 15 3.37 2.34 -7.29
CA VAL A 15 2.67 1.07 -7.01
C VAL A 15 1.17 1.38 -6.88
N THR A 16 0.33 0.58 -7.52
CA THR A 16 -1.13 0.69 -7.42
C THR A 16 -1.67 -0.56 -6.72
N VAL A 17 -2.50 -0.38 -5.69
CA VAL A 17 -3.06 -1.48 -4.89
C VAL A 17 -4.57 -1.32 -4.82
N GLU A 18 -5.30 -2.40 -5.10
CA GLU A 18 -6.74 -2.44 -4.90
C GLU A 18 -7.08 -2.77 -3.45
N LEU A 19 -7.74 -1.82 -2.77
CA LEU A 19 -8.16 -1.92 -1.39
C LEU A 19 -9.64 -1.58 -1.27
N THR A 20 -10.33 -2.20 -0.33
CA THR A 20 -11.64 -1.72 0.10
C THR A 20 -11.51 -0.41 0.86
N VAL A 21 -12.59 0.37 0.93
CA VAL A 21 -12.60 1.65 1.67
C VAL A 21 -12.18 1.45 3.14
N LYS A 22 -12.61 0.36 3.78
CA LYS A 22 -12.26 0.06 5.17
C LYS A 22 -10.78 -0.29 5.35
N GLU A 23 -10.20 -1.02 4.41
CA GLU A 23 -8.76 -1.34 4.41
C GLU A 23 -7.91 -0.08 4.23
N LEU A 24 -8.29 0.79 3.29
CA LEU A 24 -7.62 2.08 3.10
C LEU A 24 -7.69 2.94 4.37
N MET A 25 -8.87 3.04 4.98
CA MET A 25 -9.06 3.77 6.24
C MET A 25 -8.23 3.16 7.38
N ALA A 26 -8.14 1.83 7.44
CA ALA A 26 -7.32 1.14 8.44
C ALA A 26 -5.83 1.46 8.25
N LEU A 27 -5.32 1.51 7.01
CA LEU A 27 -3.94 1.94 6.71
C LEU A 27 -3.71 3.42 7.03
N ALA A 28 -4.73 4.28 6.91
CA ALA A 28 -4.66 5.68 7.32
C ALA A 28 -4.72 5.87 8.85
N GLY A 29 -4.72 4.79 9.64
CA GLY A 29 -4.70 4.81 11.10
C GLY A 29 -6.07 4.79 11.77
N ILE A 30 -7.16 4.68 11.00
CA ILE A 30 -8.52 4.60 11.55
C ILE A 30 -8.71 3.21 12.17
N ARG A 31 -9.00 3.18 13.47
CA ARG A 31 -9.24 1.95 14.22
C ARG A 31 -10.69 1.51 14.10
N PHE A 32 -10.91 0.33 13.53
CA PHE A 32 -12.21 -0.33 13.53
C PHE A 32 -12.29 -1.25 14.76
N HIS A 33 -12.98 -0.78 15.81
CA HIS A 33 -13.22 -1.57 17.02
C HIS A 33 -13.90 -2.89 16.64
N GLY A 34 -13.27 -4.01 16.99
CA GLY A 34 -13.76 -5.36 16.69
C GLY A 34 -13.30 -5.97 15.36
N ASN A 35 -12.46 -5.28 14.57
CA ASN A 35 -11.94 -5.85 13.32
C ASN A 35 -10.49 -5.48 13.02
N HIS A 36 -9.56 -5.97 13.85
CA HIS A 36 -8.11 -5.87 13.63
C HIS A 36 -7.64 -6.58 12.34
N ARG A 37 -8.47 -7.47 11.77
CA ARG A 37 -8.12 -8.18 10.53
C ARG A 37 -8.05 -7.24 9.33
N LEU A 38 -8.80 -6.13 9.33
CA LEU A 38 -8.78 -5.16 8.23
C LEU A 38 -7.40 -4.55 8.01
N GLU A 39 -6.68 -4.21 9.08
CA GLU A 39 -5.33 -3.67 8.97
C GLU A 39 -4.34 -4.73 8.46
N ILE A 40 -4.49 -5.97 8.94
CA ILE A 40 -3.64 -7.10 8.53
C ILE A 40 -3.83 -7.40 7.05
N GLU A 41 -5.08 -7.49 6.58
CA GLU A 41 -5.40 -7.74 5.17
C GLU A 41 -4.92 -6.60 4.26
N ALA A 42 -5.11 -5.35 4.70
CA ALA A 42 -4.64 -4.19 3.94
C ALA A 42 -3.10 -4.19 3.79
N ARG A 43 -2.37 -4.51 4.86
CA ARG A 43 -0.90 -4.66 4.81
C ARG A 43 -0.46 -5.82 3.93
N ARG A 44 -1.17 -6.96 3.98
CA ARG A 44 -0.89 -8.11 3.13
C ARG A 44 -0.99 -7.73 1.65
N LYS A 45 -2.08 -7.07 1.25
CA LYS A 45 -2.29 -6.62 -0.14
C LYS A 45 -1.23 -5.62 -0.60
N LEU A 46 -0.87 -4.68 0.27
CA LEU A 46 0.21 -3.73 0.01
C LEU A 46 1.55 -4.44 -0.23
N ASN A 47 1.92 -5.37 0.64
CA ASN A 47 3.17 -6.12 0.51
C ASN A 47 3.19 -6.97 -0.76
N LEU A 48 2.07 -7.62 -1.12
CA LEU A 48 1.97 -8.38 -2.36
C LEU A 48 2.23 -7.49 -3.59
N ALA A 49 1.57 -6.33 -3.66
CA ALA A 49 1.76 -5.42 -4.77
C ALA A 49 3.19 -4.86 -4.85
N LEU A 50 3.84 -4.63 -3.71
CA LEU A 50 5.26 -4.24 -3.64
C LEU A 50 6.17 -5.37 -4.12
N SER A 51 5.96 -6.60 -3.64
CA SER A 51 6.72 -7.77 -4.07
C SER A 51 6.60 -8.01 -5.58
N GLU A 52 5.40 -7.88 -6.15
CA GLU A 52 5.17 -8.01 -7.59
C GLU A 52 5.84 -6.89 -8.39
N THR A 53 5.76 -5.64 -7.93
CA THR A 53 6.30 -4.48 -8.66
C THR A 53 7.83 -4.48 -8.72
N TYR A 54 8.48 -5.04 -7.70
CA TYR A 54 9.93 -5.02 -7.55
C TYR A 54 10.58 -6.42 -7.66
N GLU A 55 9.82 -7.44 -8.06
CA GLU A 55 10.24 -8.85 -8.15
C GLU A 55 10.97 -9.36 -6.89
N LEU A 56 10.45 -8.97 -5.72
CA LEU A 56 11.14 -9.27 -4.48
C LEU A 56 10.64 -10.60 -3.90
N ASP A 57 11.57 -11.54 -3.75
CA ASP A 57 11.34 -12.77 -2.97
C ASP A 57 11.13 -12.50 -1.46
N GLN A 58 11.39 -11.27 -0.99
CA GLN A 58 11.26 -10.83 0.41
C GLN A 58 10.81 -9.36 0.51
N PRO A 59 10.10 -8.94 1.58
CA PRO A 59 9.70 -7.54 1.75
C PRO A 59 10.90 -6.58 1.67
N ILE A 60 10.74 -5.46 0.95
CA ILE A 60 11.81 -4.47 0.70
C ILE A 60 12.44 -4.06 2.03
N PRO A 61 13.74 -4.31 2.25
CA PRO A 61 14.45 -3.74 3.38
C PRO A 61 14.40 -2.22 3.26
N TYR A 62 14.04 -1.51 4.34
CA TYR A 62 13.97 -0.04 4.37
C TYR A 62 15.23 0.66 3.80
N GLN A 63 16.37 -0.03 3.86
CA GLN A 63 17.67 0.43 3.34
C GLN A 63 17.74 0.55 1.82
N MET A 64 16.81 -0.05 1.07
CA MET A 64 16.72 0.01 -0.39
C MET A 64 15.82 1.14 -0.91
N LEU A 65 15.26 1.96 -0.01
CA LEU A 65 14.37 3.08 -0.35
C LEU A 65 15.10 4.44 -0.45
N ASN A 66 16.42 4.43 -0.71
CA ASN A 66 17.25 5.63 -0.88
C ASN A 66 17.75 5.80 -2.32
#